data_AF-A0A355U810-F1
#
_entry.id   AF-A0A355U810-F1
#
_cell.length_a   1.000
_cell.length_b   1.000
_cell.length_c   1.000
_cell.angle_alpha   90.00
_cell.angle_beta   90.00
_cell.angle_gamma   90.00
#
_symmetry.space_group_name_H-M   'P 1'
#
loop_
_entity.id
_entity.type
_entity.pdbx_description
1 polymer ?
#
loop_
_entity_poly.entity_id
_entity_poly.type
_entity_poly.pdbx_seq_one_letter_code
_entity_poly.pdbx_strand_id
1 'polypeptide(L)'
;MLFGFNLKAQLFEISSTPVFRDENGSVLSLALAGGLNQPQFSPYDFNQDGTMDLFIFDRTGNKVLIFIAVTVKGVTNYRYDPSYEDFFPKGEQFMQLHDYDLDGKPDLWMYLVDSVMLYRNVSSTVPQFEAGKGLFALDTVQYSSWNPNKKLSQVGGCLPAIYDVDGDSDMDFITNLNIFGSKIIFNCNNSIELGNPLSEIGFTIVDKCYGGVDEFGADLIINAPCENIEVYYKQKKHSAAKTLMFFDNDGDGDNDLFFGSSERSTNPVYFLENGKSDLNYYKDTFIRIDTSFFSVAEEGKIPVAPAMFYIDVNFDGIKDLILANNDQDKFSYSVREKDNVLLFLNSGTDNKPTFNLDRMDFLTGDMIDLGGRVAPVFADLDNDGDQDLILATSGNHLITGDTTDFLVYYQNVGTSTSPDFKEISTDYLSLKAMEYRGIVPAFGDLDGDADLDLLLGKQDGTIAHYENTGSSTNPTFTLKTENFSSITVEGNAAPAFVDMNSDGKLDLLIGNISGTLVYYQNNGSNTAPSFGWVTDSLGGIVVNELISQKFLGDTGFYDSLIYYYYGNSAPQ
;
A
#
# COMPACT_ATOMS: atom_id res chain seq x y z
N MET A 1 -12.09 -49.48 10.43
CA MET A 1 -12.52 -48.87 9.16
C MET A 1 -11.95 -47.46 9.17
N LEU A 2 -10.83 -47.25 8.48
CA LEU A 2 -10.19 -45.93 8.37
C LEU A 2 -10.96 -45.14 7.32
N PHE A 3 -11.56 -44.02 7.70
CA PHE A 3 -12.14 -43.06 6.76
C PHE A 3 -10.99 -42.31 6.10
N GLY A 4 -10.75 -42.58 4.82
CA GLY A 4 -9.84 -41.78 4.01
C GLY A 4 -10.56 -40.49 3.60
N PHE A 5 -10.06 -39.35 4.07
CA PHE A 5 -10.46 -38.06 3.52
C PHE A 5 -9.81 -37.90 2.14
N ASN A 6 -10.63 -37.88 1.08
CA ASN A 6 -10.17 -37.45 -0.24
C ASN A 6 -10.09 -35.92 -0.22
N LEU A 7 -8.91 -35.38 0.10
CA LEU A 7 -8.60 -33.99 -0.23
C LEU A 7 -8.47 -33.89 -1.76
N LYS A 8 -9.43 -33.24 -2.41
CA LYS A 8 -9.27 -32.79 -3.78
C LYS A 8 -8.63 -31.41 -3.73
N ALA A 9 -7.38 -31.29 -4.13
CA ALA A 9 -6.84 -30.00 -4.53
C ALA A 9 -7.56 -29.60 -5.82
N GLN A 10 -8.27 -28.48 -5.81
CA GLN A 10 -8.83 -27.88 -7.01
C GLN A 10 -7.74 -26.99 -7.59
N LEU A 11 -7.17 -27.40 -8.73
CA LEU A 11 -6.27 -26.55 -9.50
C LEU A 11 -7.15 -25.50 -10.18
N PHE A 12 -6.99 -24.24 -9.82
CA PHE A 12 -7.59 -23.13 -10.55
C PHE A 12 -6.58 -22.71 -11.63
N GLU A 13 -6.88 -23.02 -12.88
CA GLU A 13 -6.15 -22.49 -14.04
C GLU A 13 -6.98 -21.37 -14.66
N ILE A 14 -6.36 -20.21 -14.87
CA ILE A 14 -6.98 -19.11 -15.61
C ILE A 14 -6.98 -19.53 -17.09
N SER A 15 -8.15 -19.87 -17.63
CA SER A 15 -8.28 -20.32 -19.04
C SER A 15 -8.15 -19.18 -20.05
N SER A 16 -8.35 -17.93 -19.61
CA SER A 16 -8.29 -16.72 -20.41
C SER A 16 -8.05 -15.51 -19.49
N THR A 17 -7.13 -14.63 -19.84
CA THR A 17 -6.93 -13.37 -19.12
C THR A 17 -8.02 -12.38 -19.56
N PRO A 18 -8.86 -11.87 -18.64
CA PRO A 18 -9.85 -10.86 -18.98
C PRO A 18 -9.18 -9.58 -19.48
N VAL A 19 -9.83 -8.89 -20.40
CA VAL A 19 -9.41 -7.56 -20.86
C VAL A 19 -10.22 -6.50 -20.12
N PHE A 20 -9.58 -5.41 -19.72
CA PHE A 20 -10.24 -4.26 -19.14
C PHE A 20 -9.94 -3.01 -19.96
N ARG A 21 -10.95 -2.17 -20.13
CA ARG A 21 -10.89 -0.94 -20.90
C ARG A 21 -11.46 0.23 -20.13
N ASP A 22 -10.83 1.38 -20.29
CA ASP A 22 -11.37 2.66 -19.83
C ASP A 22 -12.63 3.07 -20.62
N GLU A 23 -13.25 4.18 -20.23
CA GLU A 23 -14.43 4.75 -20.90
C GLU A 23 -14.20 5.03 -22.40
N ASN A 24 -12.96 5.29 -22.79
CA ASN A 24 -12.54 5.59 -24.17
C ASN A 24 -12.23 4.32 -24.99
N GLY A 25 -12.21 3.15 -24.36
CA GLY A 25 -11.90 1.86 -24.96
C GLY A 25 -10.40 1.48 -24.96
N SER A 26 -9.55 2.28 -24.33
CA SER A 26 -8.11 2.01 -24.15
C SER A 26 -7.91 0.83 -23.21
N VAL A 27 -7.02 -0.09 -23.53
CA VAL A 27 -6.75 -1.27 -22.69
C VAL A 27 -5.90 -0.88 -21.49
N LEU A 28 -6.34 -1.28 -20.30
CA LEU A 28 -5.59 -1.17 -19.05
C LEU A 28 -4.65 -2.37 -18.90
N SER A 29 -3.36 -2.20 -19.22
CA SER A 29 -2.41 -3.31 -19.26
C SER A 29 -2.06 -3.91 -17.88
N LEU A 30 -2.34 -3.17 -16.80
CA LEU A 30 -2.08 -3.56 -15.42
C LEU A 30 -3.38 -3.67 -14.60
N ALA A 31 -4.55 -3.80 -15.26
CA ALA A 31 -5.87 -3.71 -14.64
C ALA A 31 -6.01 -4.45 -13.29
N LEU A 32 -5.50 -5.69 -13.21
CA LEU A 32 -5.63 -6.58 -12.05
C LEU A 32 -4.39 -6.62 -11.15
N ALA A 33 -3.46 -5.67 -11.27
CA ALA A 33 -2.26 -5.61 -10.43
C ALA A 33 -2.57 -5.25 -8.96
N GLY A 34 -3.72 -4.60 -8.70
CA GLY A 34 -4.26 -4.43 -7.34
C GLY A 34 -4.06 -3.05 -6.69
N GLY A 35 -3.78 -2.00 -7.48
CA GLY A 35 -3.57 -0.63 -6.98
C GLY A 35 -2.30 -0.51 -6.11
N LEU A 36 -1.95 0.71 -5.71
CA LEU A 36 -0.82 0.98 -4.80
C LEU A 36 -1.20 2.08 -3.80
N ASN A 37 -1.07 1.83 -2.50
CA ASN A 37 -1.42 2.78 -1.44
C ASN A 37 -0.17 3.39 -0.78
N GLN A 38 0.80 2.54 -0.39
CA GLN A 38 2.09 2.97 0.18
C GLN A 38 3.23 2.12 -0.39
N PRO A 39 3.48 2.21 -1.71
CA PRO A 39 4.50 1.41 -2.37
C PRO A 39 5.92 1.89 -2.04
N GLN A 40 6.82 0.92 -1.86
CA GLN A 40 8.26 1.12 -1.81
C GLN A 40 8.90 0.43 -3.00
N PHE A 41 9.74 1.14 -3.75
CA PHE A 41 10.28 0.65 -5.02
C PHE A 41 11.74 0.26 -4.87
N SER A 42 12.14 -0.82 -5.54
CA SER A 42 13.54 -1.16 -5.74
C SER A 42 13.73 -1.78 -7.14
N PRO A 43 14.81 -1.43 -7.85
CA PRO A 43 15.12 -2.06 -9.12
C PRO A 43 15.70 -3.46 -8.88
N TYR A 44 15.30 -4.42 -9.71
CA TYR A 44 15.84 -5.78 -9.67
C TYR A 44 15.64 -6.46 -11.03
N ASP A 45 16.62 -7.18 -11.57
CA ASP A 45 16.44 -7.94 -12.81
C ASP A 45 15.99 -9.38 -12.48
N PHE A 46 14.67 -9.64 -12.48
CA PHE A 46 14.10 -10.94 -12.11
C PHE A 46 14.32 -12.00 -13.19
N ASN A 47 14.23 -11.58 -14.44
CA ASN A 47 14.25 -12.47 -15.60
C ASN A 47 15.66 -12.63 -16.22
N GLN A 48 16.63 -11.87 -15.72
CA GLN A 48 18.05 -11.83 -16.14
C GLN A 48 18.24 -11.43 -17.61
N ASP A 49 17.41 -10.50 -18.11
CA ASP A 49 17.50 -9.98 -19.46
C ASP A 49 18.39 -8.72 -19.58
N GLY A 50 18.88 -8.21 -18.45
CA GLY A 50 19.73 -7.02 -18.36
C GLY A 50 18.96 -5.71 -18.25
N THR A 51 17.63 -5.73 -18.31
CA THR A 51 16.75 -4.61 -18.03
C THR A 51 16.30 -4.70 -16.58
N MET A 52 16.34 -3.59 -15.85
CA MET A 52 15.82 -3.58 -14.48
C MET A 52 14.30 -3.68 -14.50
N ASP A 53 13.78 -4.64 -13.74
CA ASP A 53 12.36 -4.74 -13.39
C ASP A 53 12.11 -3.97 -12.09
N LEU A 54 10.85 -3.94 -11.64
CA LEU A 54 10.46 -3.30 -10.38
C LEU A 54 10.00 -4.33 -9.34
N PHE A 55 10.71 -4.34 -8.21
CA PHE A 55 10.21 -4.84 -6.94
C PHE A 55 9.42 -3.73 -6.26
N ILE A 56 8.20 -4.02 -5.84
CA ILE A 56 7.36 -3.11 -5.07
C ILE A 56 6.92 -3.78 -3.79
N PHE A 57 7.14 -3.14 -2.64
CA PHE A 57 6.53 -3.52 -1.38
C PHE A 57 5.47 -2.50 -0.98
N ASP A 58 4.20 -2.88 -1.09
CA ASP A 58 3.10 -2.08 -0.58
C ASP A 58 2.88 -2.38 0.91
N ARG A 59 3.14 -1.38 1.74
CA ARG A 59 3.11 -1.53 3.21
C ARG A 59 1.70 -1.68 3.76
N THR A 60 0.67 -1.22 3.05
CA THR A 60 -0.73 -1.33 3.54
C THR A 60 -1.18 -2.78 3.57
N GLY A 61 -0.82 -3.55 2.56
CA GLY A 61 -1.08 -4.99 2.53
C GLY A 61 0.07 -5.85 3.08
N ASN A 62 1.22 -5.25 3.40
CA ASN A 62 2.51 -5.96 3.52
C ASN A 62 2.73 -6.92 2.34
N LYS A 63 2.45 -6.42 1.14
CA LYS A 63 2.42 -7.23 -0.09
C LYS A 63 3.60 -6.87 -0.98
N VAL A 64 4.31 -7.89 -1.44
CA VAL A 64 5.27 -7.77 -2.54
C VAL A 64 4.50 -7.84 -3.86
N LEU A 65 4.80 -6.93 -4.78
CA LEU A 65 4.29 -6.91 -6.14
C LEU A 65 5.48 -6.80 -7.11
N ILE A 66 5.51 -7.65 -8.13
CA ILE A 66 6.61 -7.72 -9.09
C ILE A 66 6.15 -7.28 -10.47
N PHE A 67 6.89 -6.36 -11.09
CA PHE A 67 6.60 -5.83 -12.41
C PHE A 67 7.80 -6.00 -13.33
N ILE A 68 7.68 -6.87 -14.32
CA ILE A 68 8.73 -7.21 -15.28
C ILE A 68 8.71 -6.20 -16.42
N ALA A 69 9.87 -5.62 -16.75
CA ALA A 69 10.05 -4.81 -17.94
C ALA A 69 10.01 -5.71 -19.18
N VAL A 70 9.14 -5.38 -20.14
CA VAL A 70 8.94 -6.17 -21.36
C VAL A 70 8.97 -5.27 -22.59
N THR A 71 9.91 -5.53 -23.50
CA THR A 71 9.97 -4.83 -24.78
C THR A 71 9.13 -5.52 -25.84
N VAL A 72 8.08 -4.84 -26.31
CA VAL A 72 7.24 -5.29 -27.44
C VAL A 72 7.37 -4.30 -28.58
N LYS A 73 7.88 -4.74 -29.73
CA LYS A 73 8.08 -3.91 -30.94
C LYS A 73 8.87 -2.62 -30.68
N GLY A 74 9.87 -2.68 -29.79
CA GLY A 74 10.75 -1.55 -29.47
C GLY A 74 10.20 -0.57 -28.44
N VAL A 75 9.05 -0.87 -27.82
CA VAL A 75 8.53 -0.11 -26.67
C VAL A 75 8.63 -1.00 -25.44
N THR A 76 9.31 -0.54 -24.40
CA THR A 76 9.44 -1.24 -23.13
C THR A 76 8.37 -0.72 -22.17
N ASN A 77 7.60 -1.63 -21.58
CA ASN A 77 6.61 -1.32 -20.56
C ASN A 77 6.68 -2.36 -19.45
N TYR A 78 6.14 -2.03 -18.27
CA TYR A 78 6.00 -2.97 -17.18
C TYR A 78 4.82 -3.92 -17.37
N ARG A 79 5.00 -5.17 -16.96
CA ARG A 79 3.96 -6.20 -16.86
C ARG A 79 3.98 -6.77 -15.45
N TYR A 80 2.84 -6.75 -14.76
CA TYR A 80 2.69 -7.42 -13.48
C TYR A 80 2.88 -8.94 -13.60
N ASP A 81 3.72 -9.52 -12.74
CA ASP A 81 4.01 -10.96 -12.71
C ASP A 81 4.04 -11.51 -11.27
N PRO A 82 2.90 -11.97 -10.74
CA PRO A 82 2.82 -12.46 -9.37
C PRO A 82 3.60 -13.77 -9.13
N SER A 83 4.07 -14.45 -10.17
CA SER A 83 4.79 -15.73 -10.01
C SER A 83 6.13 -15.59 -9.28
N TYR A 84 6.65 -14.36 -9.18
CA TYR A 84 7.88 -14.07 -8.43
C TYR A 84 7.63 -13.69 -6.95
N GLU A 85 6.40 -13.36 -6.56
CA GLU A 85 6.10 -12.81 -5.22
C GLU A 85 6.39 -13.83 -4.10
N ASP A 86 6.06 -15.10 -4.33
CA ASP A 86 6.21 -16.19 -3.36
C ASP A 86 7.68 -16.52 -3.00
N PHE A 87 8.65 -16.00 -3.76
CA PHE A 87 10.07 -16.18 -3.43
C PHE A 87 10.57 -15.22 -2.34
N PHE A 88 9.78 -14.20 -1.99
CA PHE A 88 10.14 -13.24 -0.97
C PHE A 88 9.58 -13.62 0.40
N PRO A 89 10.35 -13.45 1.49
CA PRO A 89 9.79 -13.59 2.83
C PRO A 89 8.74 -12.51 3.10
N LYS A 90 7.80 -12.82 3.99
CA LYS A 90 6.83 -11.82 4.47
C LYS A 90 7.54 -10.75 5.29
N GLY A 91 7.48 -9.50 4.84
CA GLY A 91 8.00 -8.34 5.57
C GLY A 91 6.92 -7.43 6.13
N GLU A 92 7.35 -6.48 6.95
CA GLU A 92 6.51 -5.47 7.58
C GLU A 92 7.25 -4.13 7.54
N GLN A 93 6.51 -3.02 7.52
CA GLN A 93 7.03 -1.64 7.59
C GLN A 93 7.93 -1.20 6.41
N PHE A 94 9.03 -1.88 6.11
CA PHE A 94 9.77 -1.62 4.89
C PHE A 94 10.44 -2.87 4.33
N MET A 95 10.58 -2.89 3.01
CA MET A 95 11.42 -3.84 2.27
C MET A 95 12.09 -3.06 1.13
N GLN A 96 13.41 -3.18 1.03
CA GLN A 96 14.20 -2.57 -0.04
C GLN A 96 15.25 -3.57 -0.54
N LEU A 97 15.60 -3.48 -1.82
CA LEU A 97 16.65 -4.29 -2.43
C LEU A 97 17.88 -3.42 -2.72
N HIS A 98 19.03 -3.83 -2.18
CA HIS A 98 20.32 -3.16 -2.36
C HIS A 98 21.45 -4.19 -2.38
N ASP A 99 22.36 -4.11 -3.35
CA ASP A 99 23.53 -5.00 -3.47
C ASP A 99 24.60 -4.53 -2.48
N TYR A 100 24.58 -5.07 -1.25
CA TYR A 100 25.49 -4.61 -0.19
C TYR A 100 26.86 -5.27 -0.26
N ASP A 101 26.97 -6.44 -0.89
CA ASP A 101 28.23 -7.17 -0.99
C ASP A 101 28.91 -7.06 -2.37
N LEU A 102 28.32 -6.26 -3.26
CA LEU A 102 28.80 -5.93 -4.60
C LEU A 102 28.97 -7.18 -5.47
N ASP A 103 28.11 -8.18 -5.30
CA ASP A 103 28.12 -9.40 -6.11
C ASP A 103 27.26 -9.32 -7.38
N GLY A 104 26.61 -8.17 -7.59
CA GLY A 104 25.74 -7.88 -8.71
C GLY A 104 24.29 -8.31 -8.49
N LYS A 105 23.93 -8.76 -7.29
CA LYS A 105 22.57 -9.21 -6.96
C LYS A 105 22.03 -8.43 -5.76
N PRO A 106 21.03 -7.56 -5.96
CA PRO A 106 20.46 -6.82 -4.84
C PRO A 106 19.92 -7.72 -3.73
N ASP A 107 20.37 -7.47 -2.51
CA ASP A 107 20.00 -8.18 -1.29
C ASP A 107 18.78 -7.55 -0.63
N LEU A 108 18.02 -8.37 0.09
CA LEU A 108 16.79 -7.93 0.71
C LEU A 108 17.03 -7.39 2.13
N TRP A 109 16.79 -6.10 2.28
CA TRP A 109 16.72 -5.39 3.55
C TRP A 109 15.27 -5.22 3.96
N MET A 110 14.92 -5.68 5.16
CA MET A 110 13.54 -5.59 5.62
C MET A 110 13.45 -5.40 7.11
N TYR A 111 12.37 -4.75 7.56
CA TYR A 111 12.04 -4.71 8.98
C TYR A 111 11.21 -5.92 9.37
N LEU A 112 11.56 -6.56 10.48
CA LEU A 112 10.83 -7.70 11.01
C LEU A 112 10.83 -7.66 12.54
N VAL A 113 9.64 -7.67 13.14
CA VAL A 113 9.39 -7.62 14.59
C VAL A 113 9.93 -6.35 15.27
N ASP A 114 11.24 -6.25 15.44
CA ASP A 114 11.91 -5.14 16.14
C ASP A 114 13.31 -4.82 15.61
N SER A 115 13.71 -5.41 14.47
CA SER A 115 15.05 -5.29 13.91
C SER A 115 15.01 -5.18 12.39
N VAL A 116 16.02 -4.53 11.83
CA VAL A 116 16.38 -4.69 10.42
C VAL A 116 17.01 -6.07 10.24
N MET A 117 16.54 -6.78 9.22
CA MET A 117 17.01 -8.09 8.79
C MET A 117 17.60 -7.95 7.39
N LEU A 118 18.75 -8.59 7.18
CA LEU A 118 19.42 -8.66 5.88
C LEU A 118 19.44 -10.09 5.37
N TYR A 119 18.82 -10.30 4.21
CA TYR A 119 18.73 -11.56 3.49
C TYR A 119 19.61 -11.49 2.25
N ARG A 120 20.69 -12.28 2.25
CA ARG A 120 21.65 -12.27 1.16
C ARG A 120 21.08 -12.96 -0.07
N ASN A 121 21.19 -12.32 -1.23
CA ASN A 121 20.70 -12.84 -2.49
C ASN A 121 21.67 -13.86 -3.09
N VAL A 122 21.22 -15.11 -3.21
CA VAL A 122 21.98 -16.21 -3.82
C VAL A 122 21.31 -16.73 -5.08
N SER A 123 20.47 -15.90 -5.69
CA SER A 123 19.68 -16.24 -6.87
C SER A 123 20.56 -16.76 -7.99
N SER A 124 20.03 -17.76 -8.70
CA SER A 124 20.66 -18.35 -9.88
C SER A 124 19.76 -18.19 -11.10
N THR A 125 18.52 -18.68 -11.02
CA THR A 125 17.50 -18.51 -12.07
C THR A 125 16.23 -17.85 -11.58
N VAL A 126 15.89 -18.03 -10.30
CA VAL A 126 14.74 -17.41 -9.63
C VAL A 126 15.24 -16.80 -8.33
N PRO A 127 14.50 -15.83 -7.75
CA PRO A 127 14.87 -15.23 -6.49
C PRO A 127 15.08 -16.28 -5.39
N GLN A 128 16.25 -16.26 -4.75
CA GLN A 128 16.61 -17.11 -3.63
C GLN A 128 17.44 -16.33 -2.64
N PHE A 129 17.08 -16.42 -1.36
CA PHE A 129 17.71 -15.69 -0.29
C PHE A 129 18.23 -16.63 0.79
N GLU A 130 19.46 -16.40 1.26
CA GLU A 130 19.96 -17.04 2.47
C GLU A 130 19.23 -16.52 3.72
N ALA A 131 19.23 -17.32 4.79
CA ALA A 131 18.52 -16.97 6.01
C ALA A 131 18.97 -15.60 6.54
N GLY A 132 17.99 -14.72 6.80
CA GLY A 132 18.26 -13.36 7.21
C GLY A 132 19.01 -13.26 8.54
N LYS A 133 19.96 -12.33 8.63
CA LYS A 133 20.65 -11.97 9.87
C LYS A 133 20.08 -10.65 10.43
N GLY A 134 19.78 -10.64 11.73
CA GLY A 134 19.43 -9.39 12.42
C GLY A 134 20.68 -8.54 12.61
N LEU A 135 20.59 -7.26 12.26
CA LEU A 135 21.73 -6.36 12.28
C LEU A 135 21.86 -5.63 13.63
N PHE A 136 23.11 -5.42 14.05
CA PHE A 136 23.45 -4.69 15.27
C PHE A 136 24.56 -3.69 15.00
N ALA A 137 24.50 -2.54 15.67
CA ALA A 137 25.52 -1.52 15.66
C ALA A 137 26.16 -1.36 17.04
N LEU A 138 27.48 -1.22 17.08
CA LEU A 138 28.20 -0.80 18.27
C LEU A 138 27.91 0.67 18.56
N ASP A 139 27.34 0.99 19.71
CA ASP A 139 27.04 2.38 20.10
C ASP A 139 28.27 3.06 20.69
N THR A 140 29.02 3.79 19.86
CA THR A 140 30.20 4.55 20.32
C THR A 140 29.85 5.93 20.85
N VAL A 141 28.66 6.45 20.50
CA VAL A 141 28.18 7.78 20.92
C VAL A 141 27.67 7.74 22.36
N GLN A 142 26.87 6.73 22.72
CA GLN A 142 26.35 6.50 24.08
C GLN A 142 26.70 5.09 24.57
N TYR A 143 28.00 4.83 24.59
CA TYR A 143 28.52 3.52 24.96
C TYR A 143 28.07 3.06 26.35
N SER A 144 27.53 1.84 26.39
CA SER A 144 27.17 1.15 27.62
C SER A 144 27.85 -0.21 27.66
N SER A 145 28.70 -0.44 28.66
CA SER A 145 29.44 -1.71 28.80
C SER A 145 28.54 -2.94 28.97
N TRP A 146 27.31 -2.77 29.45
CA TRP A 146 26.36 -3.86 29.69
C TRP A 146 25.49 -4.18 28.47
N ASN A 147 25.39 -3.23 27.53
CA ASN A 147 24.64 -3.40 26.28
C ASN A 147 25.25 -2.50 25.18
N PRO A 148 26.48 -2.82 24.72
CA PRO A 148 27.22 -1.98 23.80
C PRO A 148 26.67 -2.02 22.38
N ASN A 149 26.05 -3.15 21.99
CA ASN A 149 25.46 -3.33 20.66
C ASN A 149 23.96 -3.04 20.70
N LYS A 150 23.47 -2.19 19.81
CA LYS A 150 22.05 -1.89 19.62
C LYS A 150 21.56 -2.59 18.37
N LYS A 151 20.33 -3.11 18.40
CA LYS A 151 19.68 -3.57 17.17
C LYS A 151 19.57 -2.39 16.20
N LEU A 152 19.88 -2.60 14.93
CA LEU A 152 19.47 -1.66 13.90
C LEU A 152 17.95 -1.71 13.83
N SER A 153 17.33 -0.54 13.96
CA SER A 153 15.88 -0.41 14.02
C SER A 153 15.47 0.89 13.35
N GLN A 154 14.19 0.96 12.98
CA GLN A 154 13.56 2.14 12.41
C GLN A 154 12.28 2.42 13.19
N VAL A 155 11.89 3.68 13.26
CA VAL A 155 10.65 4.06 13.93
C VAL A 155 9.47 3.71 13.05
N GLY A 156 8.50 2.95 13.57
CA GLY A 156 7.29 2.56 12.84
C GLY A 156 6.67 3.73 12.05
N GLY A 157 6.32 3.47 10.80
CA GLY A 157 5.87 4.48 9.85
C GLY A 157 6.97 5.16 9.03
N CYS A 158 8.23 5.18 9.47
CA CYS A 158 9.34 5.82 8.74
C CYS A 158 9.90 4.93 7.61
N LEU A 159 10.70 5.55 6.73
CA LEU A 159 11.51 4.86 5.73
C LEU A 159 12.99 5.27 5.92
N PRO A 160 13.87 4.35 6.35
CA PRO A 160 15.31 4.63 6.44
C PRO A 160 15.94 4.73 5.04
N ALA A 161 17.14 5.30 4.99
CA ALA A 161 18.00 5.21 3.81
C ALA A 161 19.05 4.12 4.01
N ILE A 162 19.29 3.36 2.95
CA ILE A 162 20.41 2.43 2.80
C ILE A 162 21.25 3.00 1.66
N TYR A 163 22.41 3.55 1.99
CA TYR A 163 23.18 4.38 1.06
C TYR A 163 24.61 4.52 1.55
N ASP A 164 25.59 4.47 0.66
CA ASP A 164 27.00 4.75 0.94
C ASP A 164 27.19 6.27 1.12
N VAL A 165 27.19 6.75 2.35
CA VAL A 165 27.26 8.21 2.63
C VAL A 165 28.68 8.70 2.88
N ASP A 166 29.62 7.82 3.26
CA ASP A 166 31.01 8.19 3.48
C ASP A 166 31.94 7.93 2.27
N GLY A 167 31.42 7.27 1.22
CA GLY A 167 32.03 7.12 -0.10
C GLY A 167 33.04 5.98 -0.18
N ASP A 168 32.93 4.99 0.70
CA ASP A 168 33.87 3.88 0.81
C ASP A 168 33.46 2.64 -0.01
N SER A 169 32.28 2.65 -0.62
CA SER A 169 31.62 1.56 -1.36
C SER A 169 30.98 0.46 -0.53
N ASP A 170 30.80 0.65 0.77
CA ASP A 170 29.97 -0.18 1.61
C ASP A 170 28.68 0.55 2.03
N MET A 171 27.58 -0.20 2.18
CA MET A 171 26.25 0.42 2.34
C MET A 171 25.97 0.75 3.81
N ASP A 172 25.77 2.03 4.10
CA ASP A 172 25.39 2.47 5.44
C ASP A 172 23.89 2.39 5.71
N PHE A 173 23.52 2.49 6.99
CA PHE A 173 22.13 2.53 7.42
C PHE A 173 21.80 3.83 8.18
N ILE A 174 20.98 4.67 7.57
CA ILE A 174 20.59 5.97 8.09
C ILE A 174 19.13 5.93 8.51
N THR A 175 18.84 6.26 9.77
CA THR A 175 17.50 6.13 10.35
C THR A 175 17.12 7.36 11.17
N ASN A 176 15.82 7.51 11.47
CA ASN A 176 15.28 8.62 12.25
C ASN A 176 15.11 8.25 13.73
N LEU A 177 15.33 9.19 14.65
CA LEU A 177 15.21 9.04 16.11
C LEU A 177 13.82 9.39 16.66
N ASN A 178 12.75 8.90 16.06
CA ASN A 178 11.43 9.48 16.34
C ASN A 178 10.57 8.83 17.46
N ILE A 179 11.19 8.17 18.46
CA ILE A 179 10.50 8.06 19.77
C ILE A 179 10.69 9.38 20.58
N PHE A 180 11.62 10.25 20.13
CA PHE A 180 12.06 11.46 20.84
C PHE A 180 12.33 12.71 19.96
N GLY A 181 12.35 12.64 18.62
CA GLY A 181 12.47 13.82 17.73
C GLY A 181 12.86 13.54 16.25
N SER A 182 13.29 14.58 15.52
CA SER A 182 13.65 14.56 14.08
C SER A 182 15.13 14.26 13.78
N LYS A 183 15.90 13.88 14.80
CA LYS A 183 17.32 13.61 14.65
C LYS A 183 17.58 12.41 13.74
N ILE A 184 18.66 12.48 12.99
CA ILE A 184 19.11 11.40 12.12
C ILE A 184 20.25 10.64 12.81
N ILE A 185 20.20 9.31 12.80
CA ILE A 185 21.29 8.43 13.24
C ILE A 185 22.02 7.93 12.01
N PHE A 186 23.35 8.08 12.05
CA PHE A 186 24.25 7.43 11.15
C PHE A 186 24.79 6.13 11.78
N ASN A 187 24.31 5.00 11.28
CA ASN A 187 24.91 3.68 11.53
C ASN A 187 25.86 3.42 10.36
N CYS A 188 27.12 3.74 10.58
CA CYS A 188 28.20 3.53 9.62
C CYS A 188 28.50 2.04 9.53
N ASN A 189 28.39 1.47 8.34
CA ASN A 189 28.97 0.17 8.06
C ASN A 189 30.49 0.36 8.03
N ASN A 190 31.22 -0.50 8.73
CA ASN A 190 32.66 -0.34 8.88
C ASN A 190 33.43 -1.57 8.40
N SER A 191 32.85 -2.27 7.42
CA SER A 191 33.41 -3.50 6.89
C SER A 191 34.74 -3.23 6.24
N ILE A 192 34.82 -2.16 5.44
CA ILE A 192 36.03 -1.79 4.71
C ILE A 192 37.12 -1.27 5.66
N GLU A 193 36.79 -0.41 6.62
CA GLU A 193 37.74 0.16 7.61
C GLU A 193 38.40 -0.93 8.43
N LEU A 194 37.64 -1.99 8.74
CA LEU A 194 38.11 -3.13 9.52
C LEU A 194 38.83 -4.19 8.66
N GLY A 195 38.83 -4.03 7.34
CA GLY A 195 39.42 -4.98 6.39
C GLY A 195 38.64 -6.29 6.28
N ASN A 196 37.35 -6.28 6.61
CA ASN A 196 36.45 -7.42 6.47
C ASN A 196 35.91 -7.51 5.04
N PRO A 197 35.54 -8.71 4.56
CA PRO A 197 34.76 -8.85 3.33
C PRO A 197 33.39 -8.17 3.48
N LEU A 198 32.84 -7.57 2.41
CA LEU A 198 31.53 -6.91 2.44
C LEU A 198 30.39 -7.84 2.88
N SER A 199 30.49 -9.14 2.57
CA SER A 199 29.54 -10.16 3.04
C SER A 199 29.46 -10.28 4.58
N GLU A 200 30.50 -9.82 5.29
CA GLU A 200 30.60 -9.78 6.75
C GLU A 200 30.23 -8.41 7.33
N ILE A 201 29.12 -7.84 6.87
CA ILE A 201 28.62 -6.52 7.28
C ILE A 201 28.55 -6.32 8.81
N GLY A 202 29.01 -5.16 9.28
CA GLY A 202 29.00 -4.75 10.68
C GLY A 202 28.85 -3.25 10.83
N PHE A 203 28.14 -2.80 11.87
CA PHE A 203 27.80 -1.39 12.03
C PHE A 203 28.38 -0.78 13.30
N THR A 204 28.65 0.53 13.24
CA THR A 204 28.93 1.40 14.38
C THR A 204 28.02 2.62 14.32
N ILE A 205 27.35 2.94 15.44
CA ILE A 205 26.70 4.25 15.57
C ILE A 205 27.79 5.27 15.84
N VAL A 206 28.06 6.13 14.85
CA VAL A 206 29.11 7.15 14.90
C VAL A 206 28.55 8.56 15.10
N ASP A 207 27.32 8.81 14.69
CA ASP A 207 26.62 10.08 14.94
C ASP A 207 25.12 9.83 15.20
N LYS A 208 24.57 10.45 16.25
CA LYS A 208 23.12 10.41 16.59
C LYS A 208 22.43 11.75 16.32
N CYS A 209 23.15 12.67 15.70
CA CYS A 209 22.70 13.99 15.28
C CYS A 209 23.26 14.29 13.88
N TYR A 210 23.21 13.29 13.00
CA TYR A 210 23.81 13.34 11.67
C TYR A 210 23.30 14.56 10.89
N GLY A 211 24.23 15.27 10.25
CA GLY A 211 23.94 16.51 9.52
C GLY A 211 23.45 17.69 10.36
N GLY A 212 23.39 17.56 11.70
CA GLY A 212 22.87 18.59 12.59
C GLY A 212 21.37 18.84 12.45
N VAL A 213 20.61 17.85 11.96
CA VAL A 213 19.16 17.94 11.74
C VAL A 213 18.41 17.74 13.05
N ASP A 214 17.45 18.63 13.33
CA ASP A 214 16.48 18.47 14.42
C ASP A 214 15.19 19.26 14.11
N GLU A 215 14.22 19.23 15.02
CA GLU A 215 12.98 20.00 14.94
C GLU A 215 12.95 21.15 15.94
N PHE A 216 12.52 22.33 15.48
CA PHE A 216 12.17 23.43 16.36
C PHE A 216 10.89 24.11 15.87
N GLY A 217 9.87 24.21 16.74
CA GLY A 217 8.62 24.89 16.39
C GLY A 217 7.79 24.20 15.30
N ALA A 218 7.93 22.87 15.14
CA ALA A 218 7.33 22.02 14.09
C ALA A 218 7.98 22.11 12.69
N ASP A 219 9.06 22.88 12.55
CA ASP A 219 9.89 22.90 11.34
C ASP A 219 11.23 22.20 11.59
N LEU A 220 11.84 21.71 10.51
CA LEU A 220 13.23 21.24 10.55
C LEU A 220 14.21 22.40 10.67
N ILE A 221 15.26 22.16 11.45
CA ILE A 221 16.42 23.02 11.58
C ILE A 221 17.68 22.21 11.30
N ILE A 222 18.72 22.90 10.82
CA ILE A 222 20.09 22.40 10.71
C ILE A 222 20.98 23.06 11.77
N ASN A 223 22.21 22.57 11.94
CA ASN A 223 23.16 23.02 12.97
C ASN A 223 22.61 22.89 14.41
N ALA A 224 21.68 21.97 14.64
CA ALA A 224 21.12 21.71 15.95
C ALA A 224 22.21 21.14 16.90
N PRO A 225 22.21 21.54 18.18
CA PRO A 225 23.18 21.03 19.14
C PRO A 225 22.95 19.53 19.40
N CYS A 226 24.04 18.78 19.43
CA CYS A 226 24.02 17.36 19.78
C CYS A 226 24.19 17.15 21.30
N GLU A 227 23.27 17.66 22.11
CA GLU A 227 23.31 17.49 23.57
C GLU A 227 22.23 16.52 24.08
N ASN A 228 22.62 15.64 25.01
CA ASN A 228 21.72 14.90 25.91
C ASN A 228 20.54 14.15 25.23
N ILE A 229 20.86 13.27 24.28
CA ILE A 229 19.92 12.49 23.44
C ILE A 229 18.87 11.70 24.26
N GLU A 230 19.19 11.30 25.49
CA GLU A 230 18.25 10.59 26.38
C GLU A 230 17.64 11.47 27.49
N VAL A 231 18.22 12.62 27.87
CA VAL A 231 17.85 13.34 29.12
C VAL A 231 16.65 14.29 28.97
N TYR A 232 16.20 14.61 27.76
CA TYR A 232 14.92 15.31 27.52
C TYR A 232 13.71 14.38 27.69
N TYR A 233 13.66 13.70 28.84
CA TYR A 233 12.52 12.93 29.33
C TYR A 233 11.36 13.90 29.66
N LYS A 234 10.26 13.87 28.89
CA LYS A 234 8.85 13.91 29.40
C LYS A 234 7.75 14.21 28.37
N GLN A 235 8.05 14.55 27.13
CA GLN A 235 7.00 14.67 26.11
C GLN A 235 7.30 13.69 24.98
N LYS A 236 6.59 12.55 24.99
CA LYS A 236 6.42 11.77 23.76
C LYS A 236 5.88 12.75 22.72
N LYS A 237 6.66 13.05 21.69
CA LYS A 237 6.14 13.75 20.51
C LYS A 237 5.30 12.77 19.69
N HIS A 238 4.43 13.31 18.86
CA HIS A 238 3.68 12.51 17.89
C HIS A 238 4.69 11.80 16.98
N SER A 239 4.53 10.50 16.77
CA SER A 239 5.36 9.75 15.82
C SER A 239 4.89 10.09 14.41
N ALA A 240 5.49 11.10 13.78
CA ALA A 240 5.28 11.40 12.37
C ALA A 240 6.14 10.49 11.48
N ALA A 241 5.61 10.13 10.32
CA ALA A 241 6.33 9.39 9.30
C ALA A 241 7.41 10.28 8.67
N LYS A 242 8.63 9.75 8.59
CA LYS A 242 9.81 10.43 8.05
C LYS A 242 10.51 9.53 7.04
N THR A 243 10.87 10.07 5.89
CA THR A 243 11.50 9.33 4.79
C THR A 243 12.80 10.01 4.40
N LEU A 244 13.81 9.21 4.03
CA LEU A 244 15.14 9.70 3.68
C LEU A 244 15.53 9.15 2.31
N MET A 245 16.01 10.02 1.42
CA MET A 245 16.62 9.63 0.15
C MET A 245 17.85 10.51 -0.10
N PHE A 246 19.02 9.88 -0.15
CA PHE A 246 20.28 10.54 -0.50
C PHE A 246 20.50 10.50 -2.00
N PHE A 247 21.08 11.58 -2.54
CA PHE A 247 21.51 11.71 -3.93
C PHE A 247 22.45 12.91 -4.06
N ASP A 248 23.23 12.96 -5.13
CA ASP A 248 24.11 14.08 -5.45
C ASP A 248 23.34 15.07 -6.35
N ASN A 249 22.91 16.22 -5.81
CA ASN A 249 22.07 17.17 -6.55
C ASN A 249 22.89 18.15 -7.39
N ASP A 250 24.14 18.43 -7.00
CA ASP A 250 24.93 19.49 -7.61
C ASP A 250 26.21 19.02 -8.31
N GLY A 251 26.58 17.75 -8.12
CA GLY A 251 27.69 17.06 -8.77
C GLY A 251 29.01 17.24 -8.06
N ASP A 252 29.01 17.62 -6.78
CA ASP A 252 30.22 17.88 -5.99
C ASP A 252 30.77 16.62 -5.29
N GLY A 253 29.98 15.54 -5.28
CA GLY A 253 30.35 14.22 -4.74
C GLY A 253 30.12 14.06 -3.24
N ASP A 254 29.57 15.06 -2.54
CA ASP A 254 28.84 14.82 -1.31
C ASP A 254 27.34 14.60 -1.62
N ASN A 255 26.65 13.90 -0.73
CA ASN A 255 25.26 13.55 -0.96
C ASN A 255 24.34 14.50 -0.20
N ASP A 256 23.45 15.14 -0.95
CA ASP A 256 22.30 15.87 -0.46
C ASP A 256 21.21 14.92 0.04
N LEU A 257 20.19 15.48 0.68
CA LEU A 257 19.11 14.70 1.25
C LEU A 257 17.75 15.29 0.90
N PHE A 258 16.88 14.47 0.31
CA PHE A 258 15.45 14.69 0.46
C PHE A 258 14.94 14.05 1.75
N PHE A 259 14.23 14.84 2.53
CA PHE A 259 13.59 14.43 3.78
C PHE A 259 12.08 14.66 3.68
N GLY A 260 11.30 13.58 3.64
CA GLY A 260 9.83 13.66 3.67
C GLY A 260 9.30 13.65 5.09
N SER A 261 8.23 14.41 5.37
CA SER A 261 7.60 14.46 6.70
C SER A 261 6.07 14.58 6.61
N SER A 262 5.34 13.87 7.48
CA SER A 262 3.88 14.05 7.61
C SER A 262 3.49 15.23 8.47
N GLU A 263 4.43 15.84 9.20
CA GLU A 263 4.17 17.05 10.01
C GLU A 263 3.93 18.31 9.18
N ARG A 264 4.11 18.24 7.85
CA ARG A 264 3.82 19.33 6.93
C ARG A 264 2.63 18.96 6.05
N SER A 265 1.53 19.71 6.24
CA SER A 265 0.35 19.62 5.36
C SER A 265 0.54 20.30 4.00
N THR A 266 1.51 21.20 3.89
CA THR A 266 1.94 21.83 2.63
C THR A 266 3.43 21.70 2.51
N ASN A 267 3.92 21.36 1.31
CA ASN A 267 5.33 21.20 1.02
C ASN A 267 5.97 20.12 1.93
N PRO A 268 5.59 18.85 1.74
CA PRO A 268 5.97 17.77 2.66
C PRO A 268 7.41 17.28 2.49
N VAL A 269 8.19 17.88 1.59
CA VAL A 269 9.60 17.56 1.32
C VAL A 269 10.49 18.70 1.78
N TYR A 270 11.57 18.36 2.48
CA TYR A 270 12.71 19.25 2.66
C TYR A 270 13.85 18.76 1.79
N PHE A 271 14.46 19.66 1.02
CA PHE A 271 15.77 19.42 0.42
C PHE A 271 16.84 19.99 1.33
N LEU A 272 17.80 19.17 1.73
CA LEU A 272 18.93 19.58 2.55
C LEU A 272 20.20 19.51 1.70
N GLU A 273 20.82 20.67 1.51
CA GLU A 273 22.07 20.84 0.77
C GLU A 273 23.23 20.47 1.69
N ASN A 274 24.02 19.48 1.30
CA ASN A 274 25.24 19.10 2.02
C ASN A 274 26.38 20.03 1.59
N GLY A 275 27.23 20.41 2.53
CA GLY A 275 28.31 21.38 2.31
C GLY A 275 29.67 20.84 2.67
N LYS A 276 29.82 19.51 2.76
CA LYS A 276 31.05 18.84 3.17
C LYS A 276 32.15 19.10 2.15
N SER A 277 31.85 18.88 0.87
CA SER A 277 32.74 19.14 -0.25
C SER A 277 32.96 20.64 -0.45
N ASP A 278 31.88 21.42 -0.51
CA ASP A 278 31.91 22.88 -0.67
C ASP A 278 32.77 23.63 0.36
N LEU A 279 32.64 23.28 1.64
CA LEU A 279 33.29 23.98 2.75
C LEU A 279 34.48 23.21 3.33
N ASN A 280 34.84 22.07 2.73
CA ASN A 280 35.90 21.18 3.17
C ASN A 280 35.73 20.80 4.66
N TYR A 281 34.52 20.38 5.02
CA TYR A 281 34.25 19.83 6.35
C TYR A 281 34.73 18.38 6.44
N TYR A 282 35.06 17.96 7.66
CA TYR A 282 35.56 16.61 7.93
C TYR A 282 34.44 15.56 8.02
N LYS A 283 33.18 16.00 7.98
CA LYS A 283 31.98 15.15 8.05
C LYS A 283 30.81 15.84 7.35
N ASP A 284 29.83 15.03 6.95
CA ASP A 284 28.59 15.52 6.34
C ASP A 284 27.88 16.51 7.25
N THR A 285 27.57 17.67 6.67
CA THR A 285 27.00 18.81 7.38
C THR A 285 26.09 19.55 6.42
N PHE A 286 24.78 19.48 6.68
CA PHE A 286 23.82 20.22 5.87
C PHE A 286 23.91 21.72 6.17
N ILE A 287 24.08 22.51 5.12
CA ILE A 287 24.32 23.96 5.20
C ILE A 287 23.11 24.79 4.81
N ARG A 288 22.13 24.18 4.13
CA ARG A 288 20.90 24.84 3.71
C ARG A 288 19.74 23.88 3.69
N ILE A 289 18.56 24.40 4.03
CA ILE A 289 17.27 23.74 3.81
C ILE A 289 16.55 24.53 2.71
N ASP A 290 16.19 23.87 1.62
CA ASP A 290 15.24 24.38 0.64
C ASP A 290 13.91 23.67 0.84
N THR A 291 12.87 24.46 1.08
CA THR A 291 11.51 23.94 1.09
C THR A 291 10.87 24.12 -0.29
N SER A 292 11.29 25.09 -1.08
CA SER A 292 10.73 25.42 -2.39
C SER A 292 11.40 24.66 -3.55
N PHE A 293 11.90 23.45 -3.31
CA PHE A 293 12.55 22.65 -4.37
C PHE A 293 11.56 22.32 -5.50
N PHE A 294 10.35 21.91 -5.14
CA PHE A 294 9.24 21.72 -6.08
C PHE A 294 8.44 23.01 -6.23
N SER A 295 7.85 23.24 -7.40
CA SER A 295 6.98 24.39 -7.61
C SER A 295 5.69 24.25 -6.77
N VAL A 296 5.05 25.37 -6.41
CA VAL A 296 3.78 25.38 -5.67
C VAL A 296 2.69 24.53 -6.35
N ALA A 297 2.70 24.45 -7.69
CA ALA A 297 1.75 23.64 -8.45
C ALA A 297 2.01 22.13 -8.32
N GLU A 298 3.27 21.73 -8.12
CA GLU A 298 3.67 20.34 -7.87
C GLU A 298 3.47 19.98 -6.40
N GLU A 299 3.80 20.87 -5.46
CA GLU A 299 3.62 20.65 -4.02
C GLU A 299 2.18 20.25 -3.66
N GLY A 300 1.17 20.86 -4.30
CA GLY A 300 -0.24 20.49 -4.08
C GLY A 300 -0.63 19.08 -4.55
N LYS A 301 0.28 18.38 -5.25
CA LYS A 301 0.10 17.01 -5.75
C LYS A 301 0.88 15.99 -4.93
N ILE A 302 1.95 16.40 -4.26
CA ILE A 302 2.83 15.51 -3.51
C ILE A 302 2.10 14.98 -2.26
N PRO A 303 2.12 13.66 -1.99
CA PRO A 303 1.52 13.09 -0.80
C PRO A 303 2.27 13.49 0.48
N VAL A 304 1.60 13.42 1.63
CA VAL A 304 2.23 13.62 2.94
C VAL A 304 3.28 12.53 3.22
N ALA A 305 4.38 12.89 3.90
CA ALA A 305 5.54 12.00 4.11
C ALA A 305 5.93 11.19 2.86
N PRO A 306 6.25 11.83 1.73
CA PRO A 306 6.49 11.09 0.50
C PRO A 306 7.75 10.24 0.65
N ALA A 307 7.65 8.94 0.40
CA ALA A 307 8.81 8.11 0.12
C ALA A 307 9.32 8.43 -1.29
N MET A 308 10.63 8.56 -1.43
CA MET A 308 11.29 8.99 -2.66
C MET A 308 12.23 7.89 -3.12
N PHE A 309 12.19 7.57 -4.41
CA PHE A 309 12.99 6.52 -5.02
C PHE A 309 13.62 7.04 -6.31
N TYR A 310 14.91 6.81 -6.47
CA TYR A 310 15.69 7.30 -7.61
C TYR A 310 16.11 6.15 -8.52
N ILE A 311 15.30 5.90 -9.55
CA ILE A 311 15.34 4.68 -10.37
C ILE A 311 15.08 5.08 -11.83
N ASP A 312 15.85 4.56 -12.78
CA ASP A 312 15.53 4.68 -14.21
C ASP A 312 14.29 3.82 -14.51
N VAL A 313 13.16 4.46 -14.79
CA VAL A 313 11.90 3.77 -15.09
C VAL A 313 11.36 4.03 -16.49
N ASN A 314 11.96 4.97 -17.21
CA ASN A 314 11.65 5.25 -18.61
C ASN A 314 12.63 4.54 -19.58
N PHE A 315 13.66 3.88 -19.03
CA PHE A 315 14.69 3.10 -19.73
C PHE A 315 15.61 3.94 -20.63
N ASP A 316 15.89 5.19 -20.25
CA ASP A 316 16.78 6.10 -20.98
C ASP A 316 18.23 6.12 -20.45
N GLY A 317 18.51 5.39 -19.36
CA GLY A 317 19.81 5.30 -18.71
C GLY A 317 20.09 6.42 -17.71
N ILE A 318 19.12 7.28 -17.42
CA ILE A 318 19.15 8.32 -16.39
C ILE A 318 18.10 7.98 -15.33
N LYS A 319 18.47 8.06 -14.06
CA LYS A 319 17.52 7.78 -12.98
C LYS A 319 16.46 8.86 -12.90
N ASP A 320 15.21 8.43 -12.76
CA ASP A 320 14.03 9.26 -12.54
C ASP A 320 13.62 9.27 -11.07
N LEU A 321 12.80 10.23 -10.67
CA LEU A 321 12.34 10.36 -9.29
C LEU A 321 10.87 9.93 -9.16
N ILE A 322 10.64 8.90 -8.35
CA ILE A 322 9.31 8.45 -7.94
C ILE A 322 9.02 8.98 -6.54
N LEU A 323 7.87 9.63 -6.36
CA LEU A 323 7.33 10.01 -5.06
C LEU A 323 6.05 9.23 -4.78
N ALA A 324 6.01 8.50 -3.68
CA ALA A 324 4.82 7.78 -3.24
C ALA A 324 4.45 8.09 -1.79
N ASN A 325 3.18 7.96 -1.44
CA ASN A 325 2.76 8.12 -0.05
C ASN A 325 3.43 7.06 0.85
N ASN A 326 3.98 7.45 2.00
CA ASN A 326 4.55 6.50 2.96
C ASN A 326 3.73 6.39 4.26
N ASP A 327 2.88 7.38 4.56
CA ASP A 327 2.10 7.41 5.79
C ASP A 327 0.86 6.51 5.69
N GLN A 328 0.61 5.75 6.76
CA GLN A 328 -0.55 4.87 6.90
C GLN A 328 -1.62 5.49 7.82
N ASP A 329 -1.29 6.56 8.55
CA ASP A 329 -2.23 7.26 9.43
C ASP A 329 -3.13 8.21 8.64
N LYS A 330 -4.28 7.67 8.22
CA LYS A 330 -5.35 8.42 7.56
C LYS A 330 -6.18 9.28 8.51
N PHE A 331 -6.02 9.14 9.83
CA PHE A 331 -6.79 9.93 10.79
C PHE A 331 -6.18 11.30 10.99
N SER A 332 -4.86 11.32 11.12
CA SER A 332 -4.12 12.55 11.44
C SER A 332 -3.73 13.33 10.19
N TYR A 333 -3.60 12.64 9.04
CA TYR A 333 -3.06 13.24 7.81
C TYR A 333 -3.94 12.93 6.60
N SER A 334 -4.01 13.89 5.68
CA SER A 334 -4.74 13.73 4.43
C SER A 334 -3.98 12.84 3.46
N VAL A 335 -4.21 11.53 3.56
CA VAL A 335 -3.59 10.53 2.69
C VAL A 335 -4.35 10.43 1.37
N ARG A 336 -3.59 10.39 0.28
CA ARG A 336 -4.10 10.13 -1.07
C ARG A 336 -3.85 8.67 -1.42
N GLU A 337 -4.90 7.93 -1.75
CA GLU A 337 -4.83 6.50 -2.11
C GLU A 337 -5.05 6.22 -3.60
N LYS A 338 -5.29 7.27 -4.39
CA LYS A 338 -5.39 7.23 -5.85
C LYS A 338 -4.60 8.41 -6.40
N ASP A 339 -3.93 8.27 -7.54
CA ASP A 339 -3.04 9.33 -8.09
C ASP A 339 -1.96 9.75 -7.07
N ASN A 340 -1.38 8.76 -6.40
CA ASN A 340 -0.47 8.88 -5.26
C ASN A 340 0.95 8.36 -5.53
N VAL A 341 1.25 7.97 -6.78
CA VAL A 341 2.58 7.56 -7.24
C VAL A 341 3.03 8.52 -8.34
N LEU A 342 3.67 9.60 -7.93
CA LEU A 342 4.14 10.65 -8.83
C LEU A 342 5.45 10.22 -9.48
N LEU A 343 5.56 10.43 -10.79
CA LEU A 343 6.79 10.27 -11.55
C LEU A 343 7.28 11.62 -12.04
N PHE A 344 8.52 11.93 -11.72
CA PHE A 344 9.27 13.05 -12.27
C PHE A 344 10.38 12.52 -13.16
N LEU A 345 10.34 12.85 -14.45
CA LEU A 345 11.40 12.49 -15.38
C LEU A 345 12.62 13.38 -15.19
N ASN A 346 13.81 12.77 -15.21
CA ASN A 346 15.07 13.48 -15.07
C ASN A 346 15.64 13.86 -16.43
N SER A 347 15.69 15.16 -16.72
CA SER A 347 16.28 15.70 -17.95
C SER A 347 17.76 16.12 -17.80
N GLY A 348 18.33 15.93 -16.60
CA GLY A 348 19.70 16.27 -16.25
C GLY A 348 20.63 15.06 -16.29
N THR A 349 21.35 14.83 -15.19
CA THR A 349 22.18 13.63 -14.99
C THR A 349 21.89 13.03 -13.61
N ASP A 350 22.36 11.80 -13.36
CA ASP A 350 22.21 11.15 -12.05
C ASP A 350 22.73 12.00 -10.89
N ASN A 351 23.86 12.71 -11.10
CA ASN A 351 24.53 13.55 -10.09
C ASN A 351 24.22 15.05 -10.25
N LYS A 352 23.25 15.41 -11.07
CA LYS A 352 22.81 16.81 -11.26
C LYS A 352 21.43 16.82 -11.88
N PRO A 353 20.42 16.30 -11.17
CA PRO A 353 19.12 16.04 -11.77
C PRO A 353 18.39 17.32 -12.14
N THR A 354 17.48 17.20 -13.10
CA THR A 354 16.48 18.22 -13.41
C THR A 354 15.13 17.54 -13.58
N PHE A 355 14.39 17.47 -12.48
CA PHE A 355 13.12 16.77 -12.36
C PHE A 355 11.97 17.56 -12.95
N ASN A 356 11.19 16.93 -13.82
CA ASN A 356 9.95 17.48 -14.38
C ASN A 356 8.81 16.50 -14.13
N LEU A 357 7.73 16.95 -13.49
CA LEU A 357 6.56 16.09 -13.26
C LEU A 357 5.98 15.59 -14.60
N ASP A 358 5.95 14.28 -14.77
CA ASP A 358 5.35 13.60 -15.93
C ASP A 358 3.89 13.22 -15.63
N ARG A 359 3.67 12.45 -14.56
CA ARG A 359 2.35 11.95 -14.17
C ARG A 359 2.21 11.69 -12.67
N MET A 360 0.97 11.53 -12.18
CA MET A 360 0.66 11.30 -10.75
C MET A 360 0.29 9.85 -10.41
N ASP A 361 0.24 9.01 -11.43
CA ASP A 361 -0.37 7.69 -11.46
C ASP A 361 0.58 6.70 -12.14
N PHE A 362 1.88 6.80 -11.83
CA PHE A 362 2.87 5.86 -12.36
C PHE A 362 2.51 4.42 -11.97
N LEU A 363 2.43 3.55 -12.97
CA LEU A 363 1.81 2.21 -12.95
C LEU A 363 0.30 2.22 -12.68
N THR A 364 -0.17 2.93 -11.64
CA THR A 364 -1.58 2.88 -11.20
C THR A 364 -2.57 3.40 -12.23
N GLY A 365 -2.16 4.30 -13.12
CA GLY A 365 -3.01 4.79 -14.23
C GLY A 365 -3.32 3.74 -15.29
N ASP A 366 -2.56 2.64 -15.33
CA ASP A 366 -2.82 1.48 -16.19
C ASP A 366 -3.51 0.33 -15.41
N MET A 367 -3.85 0.56 -14.14
CA MET A 367 -4.57 -0.36 -13.25
C MET A 367 -6.04 0.05 -13.09
N ILE A 368 -6.85 -0.82 -12.50
CA ILE A 368 -8.12 -0.40 -11.88
C ILE A 368 -7.79 0.06 -10.46
N ASP A 369 -7.47 1.35 -10.33
CA ASP A 369 -7.19 1.99 -9.05
C ASP A 369 -8.31 2.96 -8.65
N LEU A 370 -9.04 2.56 -7.61
CA LEU A 370 -10.13 3.31 -7.00
C LEU A 370 -9.85 3.60 -5.52
N GLY A 371 -8.58 3.51 -5.09
CA GLY A 371 -8.17 3.63 -3.70
C GLY A 371 -8.38 2.36 -2.85
N GLY A 372 -8.27 2.50 -1.54
CA GLY A 372 -8.47 1.39 -0.60
C GLY A 372 -9.93 0.96 -0.45
N ARG A 373 -10.17 -0.24 0.12
CA ARG A 373 -11.50 -0.74 0.54
C ARG A 373 -12.57 -0.82 -0.57
N VAL A 374 -12.15 -1.06 -1.80
CA VAL A 374 -13.08 -1.29 -2.92
C VAL A 374 -13.83 -2.61 -2.71
N ALA A 375 -15.16 -2.59 -2.88
CA ALA A 375 -16.00 -3.78 -2.79
C ALA A 375 -16.51 -4.19 -4.19
N PRO A 376 -15.90 -5.21 -4.83
CA PRO A 376 -16.35 -5.72 -6.13
C PRO A 376 -17.55 -6.66 -5.99
N VAL A 377 -18.48 -6.60 -6.96
CA VAL A 377 -19.55 -7.59 -7.14
C VAL A 377 -19.76 -7.88 -8.62
N PHE A 378 -20.01 -9.15 -8.94
CA PHE A 378 -20.42 -9.58 -10.28
C PHE A 378 -21.92 -9.78 -10.35
N ALA A 379 -22.54 -9.36 -11.45
CA ALA A 379 -23.95 -9.56 -11.74
C ALA A 379 -24.18 -9.57 -13.25
N ASP A 380 -25.16 -10.32 -13.75
CA ASP A 380 -25.59 -10.26 -15.16
C ASP A 380 -26.62 -9.12 -15.30
N LEU A 381 -26.18 -7.88 -15.54
CA LEU A 381 -27.04 -6.70 -15.47
C LEU A 381 -27.84 -6.46 -16.76
N ASP A 382 -27.39 -6.98 -17.89
CA ASP A 382 -28.09 -6.88 -19.18
C ASP A 382 -28.64 -8.23 -19.69
N ASN A 383 -28.58 -9.27 -18.85
CA ASN A 383 -29.17 -10.60 -19.05
C ASN A 383 -28.72 -11.22 -20.38
N ASP A 384 -27.45 -11.03 -20.73
CA ASP A 384 -26.84 -11.58 -21.93
C ASP A 384 -26.15 -12.94 -21.69
N GLY A 385 -26.13 -13.38 -20.42
CA GLY A 385 -25.61 -14.66 -19.99
C GLY A 385 -24.13 -14.62 -19.61
N ASP A 386 -23.52 -13.43 -19.54
CA ASP A 386 -22.23 -13.23 -18.91
C ASP A 386 -22.31 -12.38 -17.62
N GLN A 387 -21.15 -12.05 -17.03
CA GLN A 387 -21.12 -11.31 -15.77
C GLN A 387 -20.47 -9.97 -16.00
N ASP A 388 -21.18 -8.93 -15.58
CA ASP A 388 -20.67 -7.57 -15.44
C ASP A 388 -19.98 -7.38 -14.09
N LEU A 389 -19.20 -6.29 -13.97
CA LEU A 389 -18.49 -5.92 -12.75
C LEU A 389 -18.95 -4.55 -12.24
N ILE A 390 -19.41 -4.52 -11.00
CA ILE A 390 -19.67 -3.30 -10.25
C ILE A 390 -18.64 -3.20 -9.13
N LEU A 391 -18.04 -2.02 -8.99
CA LEU A 391 -17.06 -1.70 -7.96
C LEU A 391 -17.60 -0.58 -7.08
N ALA A 392 -17.82 -0.85 -5.80
CA ALA A 392 -18.05 0.21 -4.83
C ALA A 392 -16.73 0.78 -4.35
N THR A 393 -16.57 2.10 -4.45
CA THR A 393 -15.40 2.81 -3.96
C THR A 393 -15.51 3.06 -2.46
N SER A 394 -14.39 3.34 -1.79
CA SER A 394 -14.36 3.90 -0.43
C SER A 394 -14.02 5.40 -0.47
N GLY A 395 -14.52 6.11 -1.49
CA GLY A 395 -14.22 7.51 -1.72
C GLY A 395 -12.75 7.79 -2.06
N ASN A 396 -12.40 9.07 -2.13
CA ASN A 396 -11.00 9.51 -2.12
C ASN A 396 -10.79 10.29 -0.83
N HIS A 397 -10.17 9.66 0.18
CA HIS A 397 -10.01 10.23 1.51
C HIS A 397 -9.48 11.68 1.49
N LEU A 398 -8.53 12.01 0.62
CA LEU A 398 -8.00 13.38 0.49
C LEU A 398 -9.06 14.40 0.07
N ILE A 399 -9.95 14.04 -0.86
CA ILE A 399 -10.91 14.97 -1.48
C ILE A 399 -12.22 14.99 -0.69
N THR A 400 -12.71 13.81 -0.30
CA THR A 400 -14.03 13.64 0.31
C THR A 400 -13.95 13.41 1.81
N GLY A 401 -12.78 13.12 2.41
CA GLY A 401 -12.71 12.74 3.83
C GLY A 401 -13.61 11.54 4.15
N ASP A 402 -13.69 10.59 3.21
CA ASP A 402 -14.58 9.43 3.21
C ASP A 402 -16.07 9.80 3.35
N THR A 403 -16.48 10.98 2.88
CA THR A 403 -17.88 11.41 2.98
C THR A 403 -18.78 10.87 1.87
N THR A 404 -18.21 10.27 0.82
CA THR A 404 -18.95 9.98 -0.40
C THR A 404 -18.31 8.85 -1.19
N ASP A 405 -18.93 7.68 -1.07
CA ASP A 405 -18.66 6.49 -1.86
C ASP A 405 -19.61 6.44 -3.07
N PHE A 406 -19.20 5.74 -4.11
CA PHE A 406 -19.97 5.62 -5.34
C PHE A 406 -19.68 4.29 -6.05
N LEU A 407 -20.50 3.96 -7.04
CA LEU A 407 -20.30 2.77 -7.86
C LEU A 407 -19.59 3.12 -9.17
N VAL A 408 -18.68 2.26 -9.59
CA VAL A 408 -18.09 2.22 -10.93
C VAL A 408 -18.62 0.98 -11.64
N TYR A 409 -19.05 1.12 -12.88
CA TYR A 409 -19.63 0.04 -13.68
C TYR A 409 -18.76 -0.31 -14.88
N TYR A 410 -18.38 -1.57 -14.95
CA TYR A 410 -17.76 -2.21 -16.10
C TYR A 410 -18.73 -3.23 -16.70
N GLN A 411 -19.17 -2.98 -17.93
CA GLN A 411 -19.94 -3.95 -18.71
C GLN A 411 -18.98 -4.93 -19.36
N ASN A 412 -19.23 -6.23 -19.26
CA ASN A 412 -18.52 -7.20 -20.07
C ASN A 412 -19.11 -7.20 -21.49
N VAL A 413 -18.40 -6.58 -22.43
CA VAL A 413 -18.79 -6.56 -23.85
C VAL A 413 -18.25 -7.77 -24.62
N GLY A 414 -17.67 -8.74 -23.90
CA GLY A 414 -17.04 -9.94 -24.41
C GLY A 414 -17.99 -11.15 -24.38
N THR A 415 -17.56 -12.20 -23.66
CA THR A 415 -18.37 -13.39 -23.38
C THR A 415 -17.98 -13.96 -22.03
N SER A 416 -18.82 -14.82 -21.45
CA SER A 416 -18.52 -15.54 -20.19
C SER A 416 -17.23 -16.38 -20.19
N THR A 417 -16.70 -16.74 -21.37
CA THR A 417 -15.43 -17.50 -21.51
C THR A 417 -14.25 -16.67 -22.03
N SER A 418 -14.50 -15.42 -22.39
CA SER A 418 -13.48 -14.48 -22.85
C SER A 418 -13.94 -13.06 -22.49
N PRO A 419 -13.88 -12.68 -21.20
CA PRO A 419 -14.42 -11.40 -20.74
C PRO A 419 -13.63 -10.21 -21.29
N ASP A 420 -14.35 -9.16 -21.71
CA ASP A 420 -13.82 -7.87 -22.16
C ASP A 420 -14.62 -6.77 -21.45
N PHE A 421 -14.16 -6.36 -20.28
CA PHE A 421 -14.81 -5.38 -19.43
C PHE A 421 -14.53 -3.96 -19.92
N LYS A 422 -15.57 -3.23 -20.30
CA LYS A 422 -15.50 -1.82 -20.67
C LYS A 422 -16.15 -0.96 -19.60
N GLU A 423 -15.43 0.04 -19.11
CA GLU A 423 -15.99 1.03 -18.20
C GLU A 423 -17.13 1.81 -18.89
N ILE A 424 -18.31 1.79 -18.26
CA ILE A 424 -19.52 2.48 -18.72
C ILE A 424 -19.83 3.70 -17.85
N SER A 425 -19.45 3.67 -16.57
CA SER A 425 -19.70 4.78 -15.64
C SER A 425 -18.72 4.80 -14.47
N THR A 426 -18.27 5.99 -14.10
CA THR A 426 -17.43 6.27 -12.91
C THR A 426 -18.22 6.88 -11.73
N ASP A 427 -19.55 6.93 -11.87
CA ASP A 427 -20.51 7.35 -10.84
C ASP A 427 -21.88 6.77 -11.19
N TYR A 428 -21.94 5.44 -11.20
CA TYR A 428 -23.14 4.70 -11.58
C TYR A 428 -24.28 5.05 -10.60
N LEU A 429 -25.45 5.37 -11.15
CA LEU A 429 -26.62 5.91 -10.44
C LEU A 429 -26.43 7.30 -9.80
N SER A 430 -25.35 8.02 -10.13
CA SER A 430 -25.04 9.34 -9.57
C SER A 430 -24.99 9.35 -8.04
N LEU A 431 -24.45 8.27 -7.46
CA LEU A 431 -24.42 8.05 -6.00
C LEU A 431 -23.54 9.04 -5.26
N LYS A 432 -22.63 9.74 -5.94
CA LYS A 432 -21.92 10.87 -5.31
C LYS A 432 -22.87 11.90 -4.69
N ALA A 433 -24.05 12.11 -5.25
CA ALA A 433 -25.05 13.04 -4.73
C ALA A 433 -25.78 12.54 -3.47
N MET A 434 -25.66 11.24 -3.15
CA MET A 434 -26.33 10.62 -2.01
C MET A 434 -25.50 10.67 -0.72
N GLU A 435 -24.20 11.00 -0.81
CA GLU A 435 -23.28 11.09 0.34
C GLU A 435 -23.25 9.81 1.20
N TYR A 436 -23.44 8.65 0.56
CA TYR A 436 -23.28 7.36 1.23
C TYR A 436 -21.82 7.08 1.57
N ARG A 437 -21.60 6.18 2.53
CA ARG A 437 -20.27 5.77 3.01
C ARG A 437 -20.24 4.28 3.32
N GLY A 438 -19.06 3.67 3.21
CA GLY A 438 -18.81 2.24 3.38
C GLY A 438 -19.79 1.39 2.57
N ILE A 439 -20.05 1.75 1.31
CA ILE A 439 -21.11 1.07 0.55
C ILE A 439 -20.66 -0.30 0.06
N VAL A 440 -21.54 -1.29 0.21
CA VAL A 440 -21.31 -2.65 -0.31
C VAL A 440 -22.52 -3.10 -1.13
N PRO A 441 -22.35 -3.34 -2.45
CA PRO A 441 -23.45 -3.71 -3.33
C PRO A 441 -23.76 -5.20 -3.26
N ALA A 442 -25.06 -5.54 -3.37
CA ALA A 442 -25.54 -6.89 -3.55
C ALA A 442 -26.74 -6.90 -4.49
N PHE A 443 -26.74 -7.83 -5.44
CA PHE A 443 -27.81 -7.97 -6.43
C PHE A 443 -28.66 -9.22 -6.18
N GLY A 444 -29.96 -9.12 -6.41
CA GLY A 444 -30.89 -10.25 -6.32
C GLY A 444 -32.31 -9.86 -6.74
N ASP A 445 -33.08 -10.82 -7.24
CA ASP A 445 -34.49 -10.62 -7.61
C ASP A 445 -35.36 -10.60 -6.33
N LEU A 446 -35.88 -9.42 -5.94
CA LEU A 446 -36.62 -9.24 -4.68
C LEU A 446 -38.13 -9.11 -4.85
N ASP A 447 -38.63 -9.00 -6.07
CA ASP A 447 -40.07 -8.94 -6.35
C ASP A 447 -40.56 -10.04 -7.33
N GLY A 448 -39.65 -10.89 -7.78
CA GLY A 448 -39.89 -12.11 -8.53
C GLY A 448 -40.26 -11.86 -10.00
N ASP A 449 -39.86 -10.73 -10.57
CA ASP A 449 -40.12 -10.37 -11.96
C ASP A 449 -39.01 -10.81 -12.94
N ALA A 450 -38.00 -11.51 -12.42
CA ALA A 450 -36.84 -12.05 -13.14
C ALA A 450 -35.87 -10.98 -13.67
N ASP A 451 -35.81 -9.83 -13.01
CA ASP A 451 -34.68 -8.92 -13.09
C ASP A 451 -34.00 -8.71 -11.71
N LEU A 452 -32.80 -8.13 -11.72
CA LEU A 452 -32.00 -7.96 -10.50
C LEU A 452 -32.27 -6.60 -9.86
N ASP A 453 -32.64 -6.60 -8.58
CA ASP A 453 -32.64 -5.43 -7.72
C ASP A 453 -31.26 -5.23 -7.06
N LEU A 454 -31.00 -4.02 -6.56
CA LEU A 454 -29.76 -3.64 -5.90
C LEU A 454 -30.00 -3.28 -4.43
N LEU A 455 -29.27 -3.94 -3.53
CA LEU A 455 -29.06 -3.49 -2.16
C LEU A 455 -27.68 -2.83 -2.01
N LEU A 456 -27.64 -1.73 -1.27
CA LEU A 456 -26.41 -1.08 -0.82
C LEU A 456 -26.38 -1.11 0.70
N GLY A 457 -25.54 -1.97 1.27
CA GLY A 457 -25.19 -1.87 2.68
C GLY A 457 -24.33 -0.64 2.93
N LYS A 458 -24.45 0.00 4.09
CA LYS A 458 -23.79 1.28 4.43
C LYS A 458 -22.97 1.18 5.71
N GLN A 459 -22.05 2.12 5.89
CA GLN A 459 -21.18 2.27 7.07
C GLN A 459 -21.99 2.36 8.38
N ASP A 460 -23.15 3.00 8.35
CA ASP A 460 -24.04 3.14 9.53
C ASP A 460 -24.81 1.85 9.88
N GLY A 461 -24.58 0.76 9.14
CA GLY A 461 -25.20 -0.53 9.36
C GLY A 461 -26.59 -0.68 8.73
N THR A 462 -27.13 0.37 8.10
CA THR A 462 -28.39 0.31 7.36
C THR A 462 -28.18 -0.16 5.91
N ILE A 463 -29.28 -0.47 5.22
CA ILE A 463 -29.26 -0.96 3.83
C ILE A 463 -30.24 -0.14 3.01
N ALA A 464 -29.78 0.47 1.92
CA ALA A 464 -30.63 1.08 0.90
C ALA A 464 -31.04 0.04 -0.14
N HIS A 465 -32.27 0.16 -0.66
CA HIS A 465 -32.82 -0.71 -1.70
C HIS A 465 -33.21 0.12 -2.92
N TYR A 466 -32.62 -0.24 -4.05
CA TYR A 466 -32.94 0.27 -5.37
C TYR A 466 -33.64 -0.83 -6.16
N GLU A 467 -34.89 -0.57 -6.53
CA GLU A 467 -35.69 -1.46 -7.36
C GLU A 467 -35.33 -1.23 -8.82
N ASN A 468 -35.15 -2.31 -9.58
CA ASN A 468 -35.02 -2.20 -11.02
C ASN A 468 -36.42 -2.01 -11.63
N THR A 469 -36.73 -0.77 -11.95
CA THR A 469 -38.00 -0.37 -12.59
C THR A 469 -37.95 -0.48 -14.13
N GLY A 470 -36.83 -0.97 -14.66
CA GLY A 470 -36.55 -1.09 -16.09
C GLY A 470 -36.96 -2.45 -16.64
N SER A 471 -36.00 -3.15 -17.24
CA SER A 471 -36.15 -4.53 -17.69
C SER A 471 -34.87 -5.29 -17.40
N SER A 472 -34.92 -6.62 -17.39
CA SER A 472 -33.74 -7.47 -17.20
C SER A 472 -32.59 -7.23 -18.19
N THR A 473 -32.86 -6.68 -19.37
CA THR A 473 -31.82 -6.39 -20.39
C THR A 473 -31.41 -4.92 -20.47
N ASN A 474 -32.06 -4.05 -19.70
CA ASN A 474 -31.78 -2.62 -19.67
C ASN A 474 -32.28 -2.07 -18.34
N PRO A 475 -31.52 -2.27 -17.25
CA PRO A 475 -31.99 -1.99 -15.91
C PRO A 475 -32.12 -0.48 -15.69
N THR A 476 -33.07 -0.10 -14.83
CA THR A 476 -33.25 1.28 -14.36
C THR A 476 -33.53 1.25 -12.86
N PHE A 477 -32.46 1.42 -12.09
CA PHE A 477 -32.52 1.38 -10.63
C PHE A 477 -33.10 2.68 -10.05
N THR A 478 -34.20 2.56 -9.31
CA THR A 478 -34.86 3.65 -8.58
C THR A 478 -34.83 3.38 -7.09
N LEU A 479 -34.39 4.36 -6.28
CA LEU A 479 -34.39 4.24 -4.83
C LEU A 479 -35.81 3.98 -4.30
N LYS A 480 -36.03 2.81 -3.71
CA LYS A 480 -37.31 2.39 -3.12
C LYS A 480 -37.37 2.70 -1.63
N THR A 481 -36.26 2.50 -0.90
CA THR A 481 -36.15 2.85 0.51
C THR A 481 -34.69 2.96 0.96
N GLU A 482 -34.42 3.85 1.92
CA GLU A 482 -33.11 3.99 2.59
C GLU A 482 -32.87 2.97 3.71
N ASN A 483 -33.93 2.29 4.15
CA ASN A 483 -33.94 1.39 5.31
C ASN A 483 -34.67 0.09 4.96
N PHE A 484 -34.01 -0.75 4.18
CA PHE A 484 -34.55 -2.02 3.71
C PHE A 484 -34.97 -2.92 4.88
N SER A 485 -36.24 -3.33 4.90
CA SER A 485 -36.84 -4.18 5.93
C SER A 485 -36.65 -3.72 7.39
N SER A 486 -36.30 -2.44 7.62
CA SER A 486 -35.88 -1.94 8.95
C SER A 486 -34.73 -2.75 9.58
N ILE A 487 -33.88 -3.36 8.75
CA ILE A 487 -32.71 -4.10 9.19
C ILE A 487 -31.58 -3.11 9.45
N THR A 488 -30.90 -3.27 10.57
CA THR A 488 -29.71 -2.50 10.94
C THR A 488 -28.77 -3.41 11.71
N VAL A 489 -27.51 -3.47 11.27
CA VAL A 489 -26.41 -4.14 11.98
C VAL A 489 -25.52 -3.10 12.67
N GLU A 490 -24.49 -3.55 13.38
CA GLU A 490 -23.64 -2.66 14.20
C GLU A 490 -22.88 -1.58 13.39
N GLY A 491 -22.66 -1.81 12.09
CA GLY A 491 -21.98 -0.91 11.18
C GLY A 491 -21.39 -1.66 9.99
N ASN A 492 -20.97 -0.95 8.94
CA ASN A 492 -20.39 -1.50 7.70
C ASN A 492 -21.20 -2.71 7.18
N ALA A 493 -22.49 -2.51 6.91
CA ALA A 493 -23.33 -3.58 6.41
C ALA A 493 -22.81 -4.08 5.06
N ALA A 494 -22.55 -5.38 4.96
CA ALA A 494 -22.12 -6.06 3.74
C ALA A 494 -23.13 -7.16 3.39
N PRO A 495 -24.24 -6.82 2.71
CA PRO A 495 -25.29 -7.78 2.37
C PRO A 495 -24.83 -8.78 1.31
N ALA A 496 -25.40 -9.99 1.36
CA ALA A 496 -25.29 -11.00 0.32
C ALA A 496 -26.54 -11.89 0.32
N PHE A 497 -26.98 -12.31 -0.86
CA PHE A 497 -28.11 -13.22 -1.01
C PHE A 497 -27.66 -14.66 -1.22
N VAL A 498 -28.34 -15.59 -0.55
CA VAL A 498 -28.07 -17.03 -0.68
C VAL A 498 -29.28 -17.82 -0.19
N ASP A 499 -29.62 -18.92 -0.84
CA ASP A 499 -30.59 -19.89 -0.32
C ASP A 499 -29.91 -20.79 0.73
N MET A 500 -29.89 -20.35 1.99
CA MET A 500 -29.11 -21.00 3.06
C MET A 500 -29.76 -22.29 3.55
N ASN A 501 -31.08 -22.38 3.47
CA ASN A 501 -31.85 -23.52 3.97
C ASN A 501 -32.29 -24.49 2.85
N SER A 502 -31.94 -24.19 1.59
CA SER A 502 -32.32 -24.96 0.40
C SER A 502 -33.84 -25.06 0.18
N ASP A 503 -34.59 -24.00 0.53
CA ASP A 503 -36.04 -23.91 0.32
C ASP A 503 -36.44 -23.21 -1.00
N GLY A 504 -35.45 -22.78 -1.79
CA GLY A 504 -35.63 -22.14 -3.08
C GLY A 504 -35.92 -20.64 -3.00
N LYS A 505 -35.74 -20.02 -1.82
CA LYS A 505 -35.88 -18.58 -1.62
C LYS A 505 -34.52 -17.99 -1.24
N LEU A 506 -34.27 -16.78 -1.73
CA LEU A 506 -33.07 -16.04 -1.31
C LEU A 506 -33.23 -15.57 0.14
N ASP A 507 -32.34 -16.04 1.01
CA ASP A 507 -32.12 -15.50 2.35
C ASP A 507 -31.08 -14.37 2.30
N LEU A 508 -30.98 -13.60 3.39
CA LEU A 508 -30.06 -12.47 3.50
C LEU A 508 -28.99 -12.76 4.56
N LEU A 509 -27.73 -12.73 4.15
CA LEU A 509 -26.56 -12.68 5.01
C LEU A 509 -25.99 -11.26 5.03
N ILE A 510 -25.54 -10.82 6.20
CA ILE A 510 -24.96 -9.48 6.36
C ILE A 510 -23.67 -9.60 7.18
N GLY A 511 -22.53 -9.32 6.55
CA GLY A 511 -21.30 -9.01 7.26
C GLY A 511 -21.39 -7.63 7.92
N ASN A 512 -20.70 -7.44 9.04
CA ASN A 512 -20.68 -6.16 9.75
C ASN A 512 -19.30 -5.86 10.37
N ILE A 513 -19.16 -4.65 10.93
CA ILE A 513 -17.91 -4.15 11.53
C ILE A 513 -17.35 -5.01 12.67
N SER A 514 -18.18 -5.80 13.36
CA SER A 514 -17.72 -6.73 14.40
C SER A 514 -17.09 -8.02 13.84
N GLY A 515 -17.06 -8.17 12.51
CA GLY A 515 -16.53 -9.34 11.81
C GLY A 515 -17.46 -10.54 11.85
N THR A 516 -18.69 -10.41 12.34
CA THR A 516 -19.67 -11.50 12.37
C THR A 516 -20.54 -11.52 11.13
N LEU A 517 -21.18 -12.67 10.89
CA LEU A 517 -22.21 -12.84 9.86
C LEU A 517 -23.58 -12.91 10.52
N VAL A 518 -24.43 -11.92 10.24
CA VAL A 518 -25.83 -11.91 10.66
C VAL A 518 -26.67 -12.62 9.60
N TYR A 519 -27.59 -13.48 10.03
CA TYR A 519 -28.45 -14.27 9.15
C TYR A 519 -29.93 -13.93 9.36
N TYR A 520 -30.57 -13.57 8.25
CA TYR A 520 -32.01 -13.39 8.14
C TYR A 520 -32.60 -14.38 7.13
N GLN A 521 -33.47 -15.25 7.60
CA GLN A 521 -34.19 -16.20 6.75
C GLN A 521 -35.38 -15.51 6.06
N ASN A 522 -35.59 -15.78 4.79
CA ASN A 522 -36.77 -15.36 4.06
C ASN A 522 -37.99 -16.25 4.36
N ASN A 523 -38.83 -15.78 5.28
CA ASN A 523 -40.09 -16.43 5.66
C ASN A 523 -41.24 -16.11 4.69
N GLY A 524 -41.02 -15.24 3.70
CA GLY A 524 -41.99 -14.80 2.71
C GLY A 524 -42.04 -15.69 1.48
N SER A 525 -42.23 -15.09 0.31
CA SER A 525 -42.13 -15.72 -1.01
C SER A 525 -41.05 -15.06 -1.86
N ASN A 526 -40.71 -15.66 -3.00
CA ASN A 526 -39.75 -15.07 -3.95
C ASN A 526 -40.21 -13.70 -4.46
N THR A 527 -41.52 -13.49 -4.59
CA THR A 527 -42.10 -12.21 -5.05
C THR A 527 -42.38 -11.20 -3.93
N ALA A 528 -42.16 -11.57 -2.68
CA ALA A 528 -42.47 -10.76 -1.50
C ALA A 528 -41.66 -11.29 -0.31
N PRO A 529 -40.34 -11.08 -0.31
CA PRO A 529 -39.48 -11.60 0.73
C PRO A 529 -39.83 -11.00 2.09
N SER A 530 -39.69 -11.80 3.15
CA SER A 530 -39.91 -11.39 4.53
C SER A 530 -38.79 -11.91 5.41
N PHE A 531 -37.79 -11.06 5.62
CA PHE A 531 -36.56 -11.39 6.32
C PHE A 531 -36.79 -11.43 7.84
N GLY A 532 -36.81 -12.64 8.40
CA GLY A 532 -36.86 -12.87 9.84
C GLY A 532 -35.47 -13.14 10.40
N TRP A 533 -35.11 -12.43 11.46
CA TRP A 533 -33.84 -12.62 12.15
C TRP A 533 -33.70 -14.05 12.68
N VAL A 534 -32.51 -14.64 12.51
CA VAL A 534 -32.17 -15.97 13.04
C VAL A 534 -31.00 -15.92 14.02
N THR A 535 -29.90 -15.25 13.66
CA THR A 535 -28.70 -15.15 14.51
C THR A 535 -27.77 -14.02 14.06
N ASP A 536 -27.01 -13.46 15.01
CA ASP A 536 -25.98 -12.42 14.76
C ASP A 536 -24.57 -12.97 14.49
N SER A 537 -24.41 -14.30 14.59
CA SER A 537 -23.11 -14.97 14.43
C SER A 537 -23.31 -16.35 13.80
N LEU A 538 -23.72 -16.35 12.53
CA LEU A 538 -23.91 -17.57 11.76
C LEU A 538 -22.62 -18.39 11.75
N GLY A 539 -22.72 -19.63 12.21
CA GLY A 539 -21.59 -20.56 12.30
C GLY A 539 -20.51 -20.19 13.33
N GLY A 540 -20.71 -19.16 14.15
CA GLY A 540 -19.67 -18.65 15.06
C GLY A 540 -18.48 -18.03 14.33
N ILE A 541 -18.66 -17.65 13.07
CA ILE A 541 -17.62 -17.04 12.24
C ILE A 541 -17.34 -15.62 12.75
N VAL A 542 -16.06 -15.32 12.95
CA VAL A 542 -15.56 -13.99 13.29
C VAL A 542 -14.36 -13.69 12.41
N VAL A 543 -14.59 -12.89 11.37
CA VAL A 543 -13.60 -12.35 10.45
C VAL A 543 -13.13 -11.01 11.04
N ASN A 544 -12.25 -11.04 12.04
CA ASN A 544 -11.80 -9.81 12.69
C ASN A 544 -10.27 -9.72 12.77
N GLU A 545 -9.74 -8.64 12.21
CA GLU A 545 -8.35 -8.17 12.27
C GLU A 545 -7.93 -7.69 13.67
N LEU A 546 -8.88 -7.44 14.58
CA LEU A 546 -8.68 -6.80 15.89
C LEU A 546 -8.65 -7.77 17.09
N ILE A 547 -8.83 -9.08 16.90
CA ILE A 547 -8.70 -10.03 18.02
C ILE A 547 -7.23 -10.45 18.15
N SER A 548 -6.53 -9.79 19.08
CA SER A 548 -5.39 -10.38 19.79
C SER A 548 -5.78 -11.80 20.19
N GLN A 549 -5.07 -12.80 19.67
CA GLN A 549 -5.17 -14.22 20.02
C GLN A 549 -5.47 -14.41 21.52
N LYS A 550 -6.74 -14.65 21.84
CA LYS A 550 -7.13 -15.17 23.15
C LYS A 550 -8.22 -16.19 22.92
N PHE A 551 -7.77 -17.45 22.84
CA PHE A 551 -8.51 -18.69 23.07
C PHE A 551 -10.03 -18.57 22.93
N LEU A 552 -10.53 -18.75 21.71
CA LEU A 552 -11.87 -19.31 21.52
C LEU A 552 -11.70 -20.82 21.68
N GLY A 553 -12.39 -21.42 22.64
CA GLY A 553 -12.24 -22.82 23.03
C GLY A 553 -12.51 -23.83 21.91
N ASP A 554 -12.53 -25.11 22.27
CA ASP A 554 -12.38 -26.31 21.42
C ASP A 554 -13.36 -26.51 20.23
N THR A 555 -14.17 -25.51 19.85
CA THR A 555 -15.20 -25.60 18.78
C THR A 555 -15.17 -24.48 17.73
N GLY A 556 -14.25 -23.51 17.81
CA GLY A 556 -14.11 -22.46 16.78
C GLY A 556 -13.35 -22.96 15.54
N PHE A 557 -13.84 -22.60 14.34
CA PHE A 557 -13.05 -22.71 13.12
C PHE A 557 -12.04 -21.55 13.04
N TYR A 558 -10.80 -21.86 12.66
CA TYR A 558 -9.75 -20.88 12.39
C TYR A 558 -9.76 -20.52 10.91
N ASP A 559 -9.87 -19.23 10.59
CA ASP A 559 -9.38 -18.69 9.33
C ASP A 559 -8.02 -18.04 9.57
N SER A 560 -7.02 -18.45 8.82
CA SER A 560 -5.63 -17.98 8.91
C SER A 560 -5.32 -16.83 7.95
N LEU A 561 -6.32 -16.22 7.32
CA LEU A 561 -6.12 -15.23 6.25
C LEU A 561 -6.83 -13.90 6.53
N ILE A 562 -6.49 -13.25 7.64
CA ILE A 562 -6.99 -11.90 7.93
C ILE A 562 -5.83 -11.09 8.54
N TYR A 563 -5.29 -10.17 7.74
CA TYR A 563 -4.16 -9.31 8.08
C TYR A 563 -4.62 -8.08 8.85
N TYR A 564 -3.89 -7.69 9.90
CA TYR A 564 -4.14 -6.50 10.70
C TYR A 564 -4.31 -5.22 9.85
N TYR A 565 -5.53 -4.66 9.77
CA TYR A 565 -5.72 -3.26 9.36
C TYR A 565 -6.13 -2.40 10.56
N TYR A 566 -5.31 -1.39 10.87
CA TYR A 566 -5.70 -0.32 11.76
C TYR A 566 -6.50 0.71 10.96
N GLY A 567 -7.83 0.63 11.04
CA GLY A 567 -8.72 1.63 10.47
C GLY A 567 -9.93 1.85 11.35
N ASN A 568 -9.73 2.35 12.57
CA ASN A 568 -10.79 2.83 13.48
C ASN A 568 -11.44 4.11 12.92
N SER A 569 -12.25 4.01 11.87
CA SER A 569 -13.13 5.11 11.46
C SER A 569 -14.35 5.17 12.37
N ALA A 570 -14.16 5.65 13.62
CA ALA A 570 -15.22 6.20 14.46
C ALA A 570 -14.63 7.05 15.61
N PRO A 571 -15.06 8.31 15.81
CA PRO A 571 -14.80 9.03 17.05
C PRO A 571 -15.63 8.44 18.20
N GLN A 572 -15.08 8.47 19.42
CA GLN A 572 -15.87 8.35 20.65
C GLN A 572 -16.71 9.61 20.90
#